data_AF-U7QFL9-F1
#
_entry.id   AF-U7QFL9-F1
#
_cell.length_a   1.000
_cell.length_b   1.000
_cell.length_c   1.000
_cell.angle_alpha   90.00
_cell.angle_beta   90.00
_cell.angle_gamma   90.00
#
_symmetry.space_group_name_H-M   'P 1'
#
loop_
_entity.id
_entity.type
_entity.pdbx_description
1 polymer ?
#
loop_
_entity_poly.entity_id
_entity_poly.type
_entity_poly.pdbx_seq_one_letter_code
_entity_poly.pdbx_strand_id
1 'polypeptide(L)' 'MPLEWLKQFHQADLRGDDAWMNDLITQIPESHAELAATLTSIIEDFRFDKITAITEQLV' A
#
# COMPACT_ATOMS: atom_id res chain seq x y z
N MET A 1 6.26 -7.19 12.44
CA MET A 1 7.15 -7.24 11.26
C MET A 1 8.56 -6.80 11.63
N PRO A 2 9.61 -7.24 10.90
CA PRO A 2 10.98 -6.75 11.08
C PRO A 2 11.09 -5.24 10.79
N LEU A 3 12.06 -4.56 11.39
CA LEU A 3 12.30 -3.12 11.18
C LEU A 3 12.49 -2.76 9.70
N GLU A 4 13.14 -3.63 8.93
CA GLU A 4 13.40 -3.37 7.51
C GLU A 4 12.11 -3.37 6.68
N TRP A 5 11.17 -4.25 6.99
CA TRP A 5 9.84 -4.23 6.37
C TRP A 5 9.11 -2.91 6.64
N LEU A 6 9.19 -2.39 7.87
CA LEU A 6 8.55 -1.13 8.22
C LEU A 6 9.15 0.06 7.44
N LYS A 7 10.47 0.08 7.26
CA LYS A 7 11.13 1.10 6.43
C LYS A 7 10.70 1.02 4.97
N GLN A 8 10.60 -0.18 4.41
CA GLN A 8 10.14 -0.38 3.03
C GLN A 8 8.68 0.08 2.87
N PHE A 9 7.81 -0.28 3.81
CA PHE A 9 6.41 0.15 3.78
C PHE A 9 6.28 1.67 3.86
N HIS A 10 7.04 2.30 4.77
CA HIS A 10 7.05 3.76 4.86
C HIS A 10 7.61 4.43 3.60
N GLN A 11 8.60 3.83 2.93
CA GLN A 11 9.10 4.34 1.65
C GLN A 11 8.08 4.23 0.52
N ALA A 12 7.31 3.13 0.48
CA ALA A 12 6.24 2.96 -0.50
C ALA A 12 5.12 4.00 -0.31
N ASP A 13 4.72 4.23 0.94
CA ASP A 13 3.76 5.28 1.34
C ASP A 13 4.21 6.68 0.88
N LEU A 14 5.45 7.08 1.20
CA LEU A 14 6.01 8.36 0.78
C LEU A 14 6.06 8.55 -0.74
N ARG A 15 6.09 7.47 -1.52
CA ARG A 15 6.11 7.50 -2.98
C ARG A 15 4.72 7.41 -3.61
N GLY A 16 3.69 7.11 -2.82
CA GLY A 16 2.35 6.82 -3.33
C GLY A 16 2.30 5.55 -4.19
N ASP A 17 3.19 4.58 -3.94
CA ASP A 17 3.28 3.34 -4.72
C ASP A 17 2.38 2.26 -4.08
N ASP A 18 1.11 2.28 -4.46
CA ASP A 18 0.09 1.37 -3.95
C ASP A 18 0.36 -0.10 -4.32
N ALA A 19 0.92 -0.37 -5.49
CA ALA A 19 1.36 -1.69 -5.90
C ALA A 19 2.43 -2.23 -4.93
N TRP A 20 3.44 -1.42 -4.59
CA TRP A 20 4.48 -1.81 -3.65
C TRP A 20 3.94 -1.99 -2.22
N MET A 21 3.06 -1.10 -1.75
CA MET A 21 2.42 -1.28 -0.45
C MET A 21 1.61 -2.57 -0.38
N ASN A 22 0.86 -2.90 -1.43
CA ASN A 22 0.08 -4.13 -1.51
C ASN A 22 0.97 -5.39 -1.50
N ASP A 23 2.10 -5.39 -2.20
CA ASP A 23 3.07 -6.50 -2.14
C ASP A 23 3.57 -6.72 -0.70
N LEU A 24 3.96 -5.66 -0.01
CA LEU A 24 4.45 -5.74 1.37
C LEU A 24 3.39 -6.25 2.35
N ILE A 25 2.11 -5.94 2.12
CA ILE A 25 1.00 -6.45 2.93
C ILE A 25 0.88 -7.97 2.83
N THR A 26 1.13 -8.56 1.65
CA THR A 26 1.09 -10.03 1.48
C THR A 26 2.10 -10.78 2.35
N GLN A 27 3.14 -10.08 2.81
CA GLN A 27 4.19 -10.63 3.67
C GLN A 27 3.83 -10.58 5.16
N ILE A 28 2.71 -9.94 5.54
CA ILE A 28 2.24 -9.88 6.92
C ILE A 28 1.76 -11.28 7.34
N PRO A 29 2.30 -11.85 8.44
CA PRO A 29 1.87 -13.14 8.94
C PRO A 29 0.38 -13.15 9.31
N GLU A 30 -0.27 -14.31 9.17
CA GLU A 30 -1.69 -14.49 9.50
C GLU A 30 -2.05 -14.09 10.95
N SER A 31 -1.09 -14.22 11.89
CA SER A 31 -1.24 -13.73 13.27
C SER A 31 -1.52 -12.22 13.38
N HIS A 32 -1.32 -11.47 12.30
CA HIS A 32 -1.57 -10.03 12.18
C HIS A 32 -2.55 -9.73 11.05
N ALA A 33 -3.49 -10.63 10.76
CA ALA A 33 -4.47 -10.46 9.66
C ALA A 33 -5.28 -9.15 9.76
N GLU A 34 -5.61 -8.68 10.96
CA GLU A 34 -6.31 -7.41 11.16
C GLU A 34 -5.48 -6.21 10.70
N LEU A 35 -4.15 -6.23 10.90
CA LEU A 35 -3.26 -5.19 10.40
C LEU A 35 -3.24 -5.20 8.87
N ALA A 36 -3.12 -6.38 8.26
CA ALA A 36 -3.14 -6.51 6.81
C ALA A 36 -4.45 -5.96 6.22
N ALA A 37 -5.60 -6.36 6.78
CA ALA A 37 -6.91 -5.88 6.36
C ALA A 37 -7.06 -4.37 6.52
N THR A 38 -6.59 -3.81 7.64
CA THR A 38 -6.66 -2.37 7.89
C THR A 38 -5.83 -1.58 6.89
N LEU A 39 -4.59 -2.00 6.62
CA LEU A 39 -3.72 -1.33 5.65
C LEU A 39 -4.28 -1.42 4.24
N THR A 40 -4.78 -2.59 3.81
CA THR A 40 -5.44 -2.76 2.51
C THR A 40 -6.62 -1.81 2.36
N SER A 41 -7.51 -1.75 3.35
CA SER A 41 -8.68 -0.86 3.31
C SER A 41 -8.29 0.61 3.16
N ILE A 42 -7.25 1.07 3.87
CA ILE A 42 -6.80 2.47 3.80
C ILE A 42 -6.21 2.79 2.42
N ILE A 43 -5.43 1.87 1.85
CA ILE A 43 -4.83 2.04 0.51
C ILE A 43 -5.94 2.10 -0.56
N GLU A 44 -6.91 1.18 -0.48
CA GLU A 44 -8.04 1.16 -1.40
C GLU A 44 -8.93 2.41 -1.26
N ASP A 45 -9.13 2.93 -0.05
CA ASP A 45 -9.93 4.14 0.18
C ASP A 45 -9.28 5.40 -0.41
N PHE A 46 -7.95 5.46 -0.51
CA PHE A 46 -7.26 6.60 -1.09
C PHE A 46 -7.47 6.73 -2.62
N ARG A 47 -7.89 5.64 -3.28
CA ARG A 47 -8.25 5.62 -4.72
C ARG A 47 -7.16 6.13 -5.66
N PHE A 48 -5.91 5.74 -5.41
CA PHE A 48 -4.77 6.08 -6.28
C PHE A 48 -5.00 5.63 -7.74
N ASP A 49 -5.63 4.46 -7.91
CA ASP A 49 -6.11 3.92 -9.20
C ASP A 49 -6.87 4.96 -10.02
N LYS A 50 -7.84 5.64 -9.39
CA LYS A 50 -8.70 6.61 -10.05
C LYS A 50 -7.96 7.88 -10.44
N ILE A 51 -7.13 8.39 -9.53
CA ILE A 51 -6.35 9.63 -9.78
C ILE A 51 -5.37 9.38 -10.93
N THR A 52 -4.68 8.24 -10.92
CA THR A 52 -3.76 7.83 -11.98
C THR A 52 -4.50 7.71 -13.31
N ALA A 53 -5.61 6.97 -13.36
CA ALA A 53 -6.40 6.81 -14.59
C ALA A 53 -6.92 8.13 -15.18
N ILE A 54 -7.25 9.12 -14.34
CA ILE A 54 -7.66 10.46 -14.80
C ILE A 54 -6.46 11.23 -15.34
N THR A 55 -5.33 11.22 -14.64
CA THR A 55 -4.14 12.01 -15.02
C THR A 55 -3.44 11.47 -16.25
N GLU A 56 -3.42 10.15 -16.45
CA GLU A 56 -2.91 9.50 -17.68
C GLU A 56 -3.71 9.90 -18.93
N GLN A 57 -5.00 10.22 -18.81
CA GLN A 57 -5.80 10.71 -19.94
C GLN A 57 -5.49 12.16 -20.32
N LEU A 58 -4.76 12.89 -19.47
CA LEU A 58 -4.49 14.32 -19.63
C LEU A 58 -3.05 14.62 -20.10
N VAL A 59 -2.20 13.59 -20.21
CA VAL A 59 -0.81 13.68 -20.71
C VAL A 59 -0.69 13.03 -22.09
#